data_AF-A0A836WGH1-F1
#
_entry.id   AF-A0A836WGH1-F1
#
_cell.length_a   1.000
_cell.length_b   1.000
_cell.length_c   1.000
_cell.angle_alpha   90.00
_cell.angle_beta   90.00
_cell.angle_gamma   90.00
#
_symmetry.space_group_name_H-M   'P 1'
#
loop_
_entity.id
_entity.type
_entity.pdbx_description
1 polymer ?
#
loop_
_entity_poly.entity_id
_entity_poly.type
_entity_poly.pdbx_seq_one_letter_code
_entity_poly.pdbx_strand_id
1 'polypeptide(L)'
;MLKVNREFSSLLNNRRVGFVLLIPSTIIGIIVLVMNSYFPNELLFPILIINGIAWVSGFVLLNYKAKHSKRDKSKFKRTNTKTWDT
;
A
#
# COMPACT_ATOMS: atom_id res chain seq x y z
N MET A 1 22.38 -9.71 13.04
CA MET A 1 20.92 -10.02 12.95
C MET A 1 20.04 -8.79 12.71
N LEU A 2 20.30 -7.62 13.34
CA LEU A 2 19.49 -6.40 13.15
C LEU A 2 19.55 -5.73 11.76
N LYS A 3 20.64 -5.93 10.99
CA LYS A 3 20.85 -5.25 9.70
C LYS A 3 20.01 -5.85 8.57
N VAL A 4 19.93 -7.18 8.51
CA VAL A 4 19.10 -7.94 7.54
C VAL A 4 17.61 -7.58 7.72
N ASN A 5 17.14 -7.48 8.97
CA ASN A 5 15.74 -7.16 9.24
C ASN A 5 15.37 -5.71 8.81
N ARG A 6 16.35 -4.80 8.84
CA ARG A 6 16.19 -3.40 8.40
C ARG A 6 16.11 -3.30 6.87
N GLU A 7 16.86 -4.13 6.15
CA GLU A 7 16.80 -4.27 4.68
C GLU A 7 15.45 -4.88 4.23
N PHE A 8 14.97 -5.93 4.90
CA PHE A 8 13.63 -6.48 4.63
C PHE A 8 12.52 -5.46 4.92
N SER A 9 12.68 -4.62 5.95
CA SER A 9 11.72 -3.55 6.24
C SER A 9 11.70 -2.42 5.20
N SER A 10 12.81 -2.20 4.47
CA SER A 10 12.87 -1.21 3.38
C SER A 10 12.25 -1.77 2.09
N LEU A 11 12.36 -3.09 1.86
CA LEU A 11 11.66 -3.83 0.79
C LEU A 11 10.13 -3.87 1.02
N LEU A 12 9.68 -4.15 2.25
CA LEU A 12 8.27 -4.23 2.66
C LEU A 12 7.67 -2.88 3.08
N ASN A 13 7.99 -1.80 2.37
CA ASN A 13 7.30 -0.53 2.58
C ASN A 13 5.91 -0.59 1.97
N ASN A 14 4.83 -0.53 2.77
CA ASN A 14 3.44 -0.57 2.30
C ASN A 14 3.15 0.41 1.14
N ARG A 15 3.78 1.59 1.14
CA ARG A 15 3.65 2.54 0.03
C ARG A 15 4.27 2.00 -1.27
N ARG A 16 5.44 1.36 -1.20
CA ARG A 16 6.10 0.73 -2.35
C ARG A 16 5.31 -0.47 -2.85
N VAL A 17 4.86 -1.34 -1.94
CA VAL A 17 3.99 -2.48 -2.26
C VAL A 17 2.67 -2.01 -2.88
N GLY A 18 2.08 -0.94 -2.37
CA GLY A 18 0.86 -0.34 -2.92
C GLY A 18 1.03 0.14 -4.37
N PHE A 19 2.15 0.79 -4.70
CA PHE A 19 2.46 1.16 -6.08
C PHE A 19 2.70 -0.04 -6.99
N VAL A 20 3.39 -1.08 -6.49
CA VAL A 20 3.62 -2.33 -7.22
C VAL A 20 2.31 -3.05 -7.51
N LEU A 21 1.28 -2.91 -6.67
CA LEU A 21 -0.06 -3.44 -6.95
C LEU A 21 -0.84 -2.55 -7.94
N LEU A 22 -0.84 -1.24 -7.72
CA LEU A 22 -1.67 -0.29 -8.50
C LEU A 22 -1.25 -0.17 -9.96
N ILE A 23 0.05 -0.05 -10.25
CA ILE A 23 0.51 0.19 -11.62
C ILE A 23 0.16 -0.99 -12.54
N PRO A 24 0.54 -2.25 -12.22
CA PRO A 24 0.18 -3.39 -13.07
C PRO A 24 -1.33 -3.63 -13.11
N SER A 25 -2.02 -3.51 -11.98
CA SER A 25 -3.49 -3.68 -11.91
C SER A 25 -4.23 -2.67 -12.79
N THR A 26 -3.77 -1.42 -12.84
CA THR A 26 -4.34 -0.39 -13.71
C THR A 26 -4.10 -0.71 -15.18
N ILE A 27 -2.89 -1.14 -15.55
CA ILE A 27 -2.55 -1.55 -16.92
C ILE A 27 -3.42 -2.74 -17.34
N ILE A 28 -3.51 -3.78 -16.51
CA ILE A 28 -4.34 -4.97 -16.77
C ILE A 28 -5.81 -4.57 -16.90
N GLY A 29 -6.31 -3.70 -16.03
CA GLY A 29 -7.69 -3.22 -16.08
C GLY A 29 -8.02 -2.52 -17.39
N ILE A 30 -7.13 -1.65 -17.87
CA ILE A 30 -7.27 -0.99 -19.17
C ILE A 30 -7.25 -2.01 -20.31
N ILE A 31 -6.30 -2.96 -20.30
CA ILE A 31 -6.22 -4.00 -21.34
C ILE A 31 -7.51 -4.82 -21.39
N VAL A 32 -8.02 -5.26 -20.24
CA VAL A 32 -9.27 -6.06 -20.17
C VAL A 32 -10.47 -5.25 -20.65
N LEU A 33 -10.54 -3.96 -20.34
CA LEU A 33 -11.61 -3.09 -20.82
C LEU A 33 -11.53 -2.85 -22.33
N VAL A 34 -10.33 -2.67 -22.88
CA VAL A 34 -10.12 -2.52 -24.34
C VAL A 34 -10.42 -3.82 -25.08
N MET A 35 -10.05 -4.96 -24.48
CA MET A 35 -10.27 -6.29 -25.05
C MET A 35 -11.63 -6.91 -24.69
N ASN A 36 -12.56 -6.13 -24.13
CA ASN A 36 -13.88 -6.58 -23.68
C ASN A 36 -14.59 -7.47 -24.71
N SER A 37 -14.57 -7.07 -25.98
CA SER A 37 -15.25 -7.77 -27.07
C SER A 37 -14.64 -9.12 -27.44
N TYR A 38 -13.43 -9.43 -26.95
CA TYR A 38 -12.72 -10.67 -27.22
C TYR A 38 -12.92 -11.73 -26.14
N PHE A 39 -13.48 -11.37 -24.98
CA PHE A 39 -13.70 -12.28 -23.88
C PHE A 39 -15.19 -12.52 -23.65
N PRO A 40 -15.62 -13.78 -23.43
CA PRO A 40 -16.97 -14.02 -22.96
C PRO A 40 -17.18 -13.39 -21.58
N ASN A 41 -18.39 -12.90 -21.31
CA ASN A 41 -18.75 -12.23 -20.06
C ASN A 41 -18.41 -13.08 -18.82
N GLU A 42 -18.57 -14.40 -18.93
CA GLU A 42 -18.25 -15.39 -17.90
C GLU A 42 -16.79 -15.37 -17.46
N LEU A 43 -15.87 -14.96 -18.33
CA LEU A 43 -14.45 -14.78 -18.01
C LEU A 43 -14.13 -13.32 -17.66
N LEU A 44 -14.78 -12.37 -18.33
CA LEU A 44 -14.53 -10.95 -18.15
C LEU A 44 -14.86 -10.47 -16.72
N PHE A 45 -16.01 -10.87 -16.17
CA PHE A 45 -16.42 -10.45 -14.82
C PHE A 45 -15.47 -10.96 -13.72
N PRO A 46 -15.10 -12.26 -13.65
CA PRO A 46 -14.13 -12.73 -12.67
C PRO A 46 -12.78 -12.01 -12.76
N ILE A 47 -12.27 -11.78 -13.96
CA ILE A 47 -11.00 -11.08 -14.18
C ILE A 47 -11.06 -9.66 -13.63
N LEU A 48 -12.14 -8.92 -13.94
CA LEU A 48 -12.33 -7.56 -13.43
C LEU A 48 -12.49 -7.52 -11.91
N ILE A 49 -13.18 -8.49 -11.31
CA ILE A 49 -13.36 -8.57 -9.85
C ILE A 49 -12.00 -8.81 -9.18
N ILE A 50 -11.23 -9.80 -9.63
CA ILE A 50 -9.90 -10.10 -9.07
C ILE A 50 -8.97 -8.90 -9.23
N ASN A 51 -8.97 -8.27 -10.41
CA ASN A 51 -8.17 -7.08 -10.65
C ASN A 51 -8.61 -5.90 -9.77
N GLY A 52 -9.91 -5.70 -9.59
CA GLY A 52 -10.46 -4.66 -8.72
C GLY A 52 -10.05 -4.85 -7.26
N ILE A 53 -10.02 -6.09 -6.75
CA ILE A 53 -9.53 -6.40 -5.40
C ILE A 53 -8.05 -6.03 -5.26
N ALA A 54 -7.22 -6.36 -6.25
CA ALA A 54 -5.81 -6.00 -6.26
C ALA A 54 -5.61 -4.47 -6.29
N TRP A 55 -6.40 -3.77 -7.09
CA TRP A 55 -6.37 -2.31 -7.21
C TRP A 55 -6.73 -1.62 -5.88
N VAL A 56 -7.86 -2.02 -5.27
CA VAL A 56 -8.33 -1.49 -3.98
C VAL A 56 -7.32 -1.79 -2.87
N SER A 57 -6.74 -2.99 -2.86
CA SER A 57 -5.69 -3.36 -1.90
C SER A 57 -4.45 -2.47 -2.04
N GLY A 58 -4.01 -2.20 -3.27
CA GLY A 58 -2.92 -1.28 -3.54
C GLY A 58 -3.22 0.14 -3.05
N PHE A 59 -4.45 0.64 -3.27
CA PHE A 59 -4.90 1.94 -2.78
C PHE A 59 -4.90 2.03 -1.25
N VAL A 60 -5.41 0.99 -0.56
CA VAL A 60 -5.38 0.92 0.90
C VAL A 60 -3.93 0.95 1.41
N LEU A 61 -3.01 0.21 0.78
CA LEU A 61 -1.60 0.14 1.17
C LEU A 61 -0.86 1.47 1.00
N LEU A 62 -1.17 2.25 -0.04
CA LEU A 62 -0.65 3.62 -0.19
C LEU A 62 -1.08 4.52 0.98
N ASN A 63 -2.31 4.36 1.45
CA ASN A 63 -2.91 5.17 2.50
C ASN A 63 -2.68 4.63 3.92
N TYR A 64 -2.17 3.41 4.06
CA TYR A 64 -2.00 2.73 5.35
C TYR A 64 -1.10 3.51 6.32
N LYS A 65 0.02 4.05 5.84
CA LYS A 65 0.90 4.89 6.66
C LYS A 65 0.30 6.27 6.94
N ALA A 66 -0.50 6.86 6.06
CA ALA A 66 -1.12 8.18 6.31
C ALA A 66 -2.08 8.14 7.52
N LYS A 67 -2.78 7.02 7.72
CA LYS A 67 -3.71 6.83 8.85
C LYS A 67 -3.00 6.41 10.15
N HIS A 68 -1.98 5.55 10.07
CA HIS A 68 -1.28 5.02 11.26
C HIS A 68 -0.03 5.80 11.69
N SER A 69 0.56 6.63 10.83
CA SER A 69 1.72 7.48 11.19
C SER A 69 1.40 8.49 12.29
N LYS A 70 0.13 8.83 12.52
CA LYS A 70 -0.29 9.65 13.66
C LYS A 70 -0.36 8.86 14.98
N ARG A 71 -0.59 7.54 14.93
CA ARG A 71 -0.80 6.71 16.14
C ARG A 71 0.53 6.37 16.85
N ASP A 72 1.63 6.26 16.12
CA ASP A 72 2.97 6.06 16.70
C ASP A 72 3.60 7.35 17.27
N LYS A 73 2.95 8.51 17.12
CA LYS A 73 3.42 9.77 17.73
C LYS A 73 3.06 9.89 19.21
N SER A 74 2.33 8.95 19.82
CA SER A 74 2.09 8.97 21.27
C SER A 74 3.37 8.78 22.10
N LYS A 75 4.45 8.27 21.48
CA LYS A 75 5.79 8.18 22.07
C LYS A 75 6.72 9.34 21.71
N PHE A 76 6.19 10.48 21.26
CA PHE A 76 7.00 11.70 21.19
C PHE A 76 7.32 12.17 22.61
N LYS A 77 8.41 11.64 23.17
CA LYS A 77 8.98 12.10 24.44
C LYS A 77 9.40 13.56 24.20
N ARG A 78 8.64 14.51 24.74
CA ARG A 78 9.04 15.93 24.75
C ARG A 78 10.43 15.99 25.41
N THR A 79 11.47 16.31 24.65
CA THR A 79 12.83 16.55 25.15
C THR A 79 12.96 17.94 25.79
N ASN A 80 11.96 18.34 26.57
CA ASN A 80 12.03 19.55 27.38
C ASN A 80 11.61 19.22 28.82
N THR A 81 12.42 18.41 29.50
CA THR A 81 12.50 18.48 30.95
C THR A 81 13.45 19.62 31.28
N LYS A 82 12.92 20.83 31.39
CA LYS A 82 13.59 21.91 32.12
C LYS A 82 13.79 21.40 33.55
N THR A 83 15.01 21.03 33.91
CA THR A 83 15.48 21.08 35.30
C THR A 83 16.06 22.47 35.49
N TRP A 84 15.23 23.40 35.99
CA TRP A 84 15.77 24.53 36.73
C TRP A 84 15.87 24.02 38.16
N ASP A 85 17.09 23.72 38.59
CA ASP A 85 17.38 23.47 40.00
C ASP A 85 16.88 24.69 40.79
N THR A 86 16.00 24.45 41.75
CA THR A 86 15.61 25.42 42.78
C THR A 86 15.96 24.84 44.13
#